data_AF-A0A1Y2AYZ8-F1
#
_entry.id   AF-A0A1Y2AYZ8-F1
#
_cell.length_a   1.000
_cell.length_b   1.000
_cell.length_c   1.000
_cell.angle_alpha   90.00
_cell.angle_beta   90.00
_cell.angle_gamma   90.00
#
_symmetry.space_group_name_H-M   'P 1'
#
loop_
_entity.id
_entity.type
_entity.pdbx_description
1 polymer ?
#
loop_
_entity_poly.entity_id
_entity_poly.type
_entity_poly.pdbx_seq_one_letter_code
_entity_poly.pdbx_strand_id
1 'polypeptide(L)'
;MSTANTRSRRGPQSSTDNKLSDMPRKHVERAIDVGRQAVSSGAWWYPLRGIIYMLANPNLVRPLVPALVKGLLMAGVTVLLLFTFTYLPQVAILAFVSGPLAFVGAVALVLGEAYILVNWLARNFVLASASVDLFDAVLVQKGHTVLVQRGREVTSTGKASKQLGGLLTKPFSKLNSDNIVRYVLSLPLNLIPVVGTVFFLGYNGSKAGPGYHARYFQLKGFDSEKRKAAIQKRRGAYTAFGTVAMLLNLVPVVSILFQLTTTIGAALWASDLESQGSTKDVGGEGSSVQVSLPDAAAARKEL
;
A
#
# COMPACT_ATOMS: atom_id res chain seq x y z
N MET A 1 -10.15 50.39 65.65
CA MET A 1 -9.90 50.64 64.21
C MET A 1 -9.06 49.49 63.68
N SER A 2 -9.68 48.55 62.97
CA SER A 2 -9.05 47.31 62.48
C SER A 2 -9.03 47.36 60.96
N THR A 3 -7.85 47.37 60.35
CA THR A 3 -7.64 47.45 58.90
C THR A 3 -7.56 46.05 58.29
N ALA A 4 -8.41 45.81 57.29
CA ALA A 4 -8.50 44.58 56.54
C ALA A 4 -7.30 44.42 55.57
N ASN A 5 -6.71 43.23 55.54
CA ASN A 5 -5.67 42.85 54.58
C ASN A 5 -6.24 41.80 53.62
N THR A 6 -6.57 42.20 52.39
CA THR A 6 -7.10 41.35 51.32
C THR A 6 -5.97 40.66 50.57
N ARG A 7 -5.80 39.36 50.80
CA ARG A 7 -4.82 38.51 50.11
C ARG A 7 -5.41 38.02 48.78
N SER A 8 -5.01 38.61 47.66
CA SER A 8 -5.38 38.15 46.31
C SER A 8 -4.71 36.82 45.98
N ARG A 9 -5.52 35.79 45.73
CA ARG A 9 -5.14 34.43 45.33
C ARG A 9 -4.91 34.42 43.81
N ARG A 10 -3.66 34.33 43.34
CA ARG A 10 -3.36 33.99 41.93
C ARG A 10 -3.71 32.52 41.71
N GLY A 11 -4.75 32.24 40.91
CA GLY A 11 -5.00 30.92 40.35
C GLY A 11 -4.04 30.63 39.17
N PRO A 12 -3.72 29.35 38.88
CA PRO A 12 -2.96 28.98 37.70
C PRO A 12 -3.91 28.88 36.49
N GLN A 13 -3.96 29.92 35.66
CA GLN A 13 -4.64 29.90 34.36
C GLN A 13 -3.71 30.50 33.30
N SER A 14 -2.92 29.66 32.62
CA SER A 14 -2.24 30.08 31.36
C SER A 14 -1.63 28.95 30.51
N SER A 15 -1.89 27.67 30.78
CA SER A 15 -1.27 26.57 30.01
C SER A 15 -2.25 25.69 29.20
N THR A 16 -3.56 25.89 29.37
CA THR A 16 -4.59 25.09 28.70
C THR A 16 -5.19 25.78 27.47
N ASP A 17 -5.27 27.11 27.45
CA ASP A 17 -5.90 27.87 26.36
C ASP A 17 -5.06 27.92 25.07
N ASN A 18 -3.73 27.81 25.16
CA ASN A 18 -2.87 27.68 23.98
C ASN A 18 -2.95 26.29 23.35
N LYS A 19 -3.27 25.22 24.10
CA LYS A 19 -3.28 23.85 23.54
C LYS A 19 -4.51 23.58 22.67
N LEU A 20 -5.65 24.21 22.96
CA LEU A 20 -6.87 24.04 22.17
C LEU A 20 -6.87 24.84 20.86
N SER A 21 -6.28 26.03 20.85
CA SER A 21 -6.15 26.89 19.66
C SER A 21 -5.02 26.44 18.71
N ASP A 22 -4.00 25.74 19.24
CA ASP A 22 -2.87 25.21 18.46
C ASP A 22 -3.14 23.88 17.73
N MET A 23 -4.09 23.08 18.19
CA MET A 23 -4.41 21.79 17.56
C MET A 23 -4.79 21.93 16.07
N PRO A 24 -5.74 22.80 15.67
CA PRO A 24 -6.11 22.93 14.26
C PRO A 24 -4.94 23.41 13.39
N ARG A 25 -4.09 24.32 13.89
CA ARG A 25 -2.93 24.84 13.13
C ARG A 25 -1.89 23.76 12.86
N LYS A 26 -1.52 22.97 13.88
CA LYS A 26 -0.55 21.87 13.75
C LYS A 26 -1.01 20.77 12.79
N HIS A 27 -2.32 20.53 12.67
CA HIS A 27 -2.85 19.56 11.73
C HIS A 27 -2.87 20.08 10.29
N VAL A 28 -3.15 21.38 10.10
CA VAL A 28 -3.11 22.03 8.79
C VAL A 28 -1.68 22.13 8.26
N GLU A 29 -0.72 22.56 9.09
CA GLU A 29 0.69 22.62 8.71
C GLU A 29 1.23 21.25 8.30
N ARG A 30 0.95 20.20 9.10
CA ARG A 30 1.33 18.83 8.74
C ARG A 30 0.68 18.37 7.43
N ALA A 31 -0.56 18.75 7.15
CA ALA A 31 -1.23 18.39 5.90
C ALA A 31 -0.58 19.09 4.70
N ILE A 32 -0.22 20.37 4.85
CA ILE A 32 0.49 21.14 3.83
C ILE A 32 1.88 20.54 3.58
N ASP A 33 2.62 20.19 4.63
CA ASP A 33 3.95 19.57 4.52
C ASP A 33 3.88 18.21 3.82
N VAL A 34 2.91 17.38 4.18
CA VAL A 34 2.67 16.09 3.51
C VAL A 34 2.30 16.31 2.04
N GLY A 35 1.49 17.33 1.72
CA GLY A 35 1.14 17.68 0.35
C GLY A 35 2.36 18.16 -0.47
N ARG A 36 3.18 19.05 0.10
CA ARG A 36 4.43 19.51 -0.52
C ARG A 36 5.39 18.35 -0.76
N GLN A 37 5.60 17.50 0.25
CA GLN A 37 6.41 16.28 0.12
C GLN A 37 5.84 15.30 -0.90
N ALA A 38 4.52 15.18 -1.01
CA ALA A 38 3.89 14.30 -1.98
C ALA A 38 4.26 14.70 -3.41
N VAL A 39 4.18 15.98 -3.73
CA VAL A 39 4.56 16.52 -5.05
C VAL A 39 6.08 16.44 -5.27
N SER A 40 6.87 16.90 -4.30
CA SER A 40 8.33 17.00 -4.45
C SER A 40 9.08 15.67 -4.38
N SER A 41 8.48 14.63 -3.78
CA SER A 41 9.12 13.32 -3.67
C SER A 41 9.36 12.61 -5.00
N GLY A 42 8.66 13.01 -6.07
CA GLY A 42 8.64 12.30 -7.35
C GLY A 42 8.01 10.90 -7.29
N ALA A 43 7.52 10.47 -6.12
CA ALA A 43 7.01 9.12 -5.90
C ALA A 43 5.74 8.82 -6.71
N TRP A 44 4.98 9.86 -7.05
CA TRP A 44 3.78 9.79 -7.89
C TRP A 44 4.05 9.31 -9.32
N TRP A 45 5.29 9.40 -9.81
CA TRP A 45 5.64 8.97 -11.17
C TRP A 45 5.90 7.45 -11.27
N TYR A 46 6.26 6.78 -10.17
CA TYR A 46 6.64 5.37 -10.23
C TYR A 46 5.52 4.42 -10.66
N PRO A 47 4.24 4.58 -10.27
CA PRO A 47 3.16 3.74 -10.81
C PRO A 47 3.07 3.80 -12.34
N LEU A 48 3.30 4.98 -12.93
CA LEU A 48 3.32 5.18 -14.38
C LEU A 48 4.59 4.61 -15.01
N ARG A 49 5.75 4.82 -14.37
CA ARG A 49 7.03 4.22 -14.77
C ARG A 49 6.97 2.69 -14.80
N GLY A 50 6.19 2.08 -13.90
CA GLY A 50 5.96 0.64 -13.87
C GLY A 50 5.27 0.10 -15.12
N ILE A 51 4.32 0.86 -15.69
CA ILE A 51 3.67 0.51 -16.97
C ILE A 51 4.70 0.52 -18.10
N ILE A 52 5.45 1.63 -18.21
CA ILE A 52 6.48 1.79 -19.24
C ILE A 52 7.54 0.69 -19.11
N TYR A 53 7.95 0.37 -17.89
CA TYR A 53 8.96 -0.65 -17.63
C TYR A 53 8.48 -2.06 -17.99
N MET A 54 7.20 -2.39 -17.71
CA MET A 54 6.61 -3.66 -18.12
C MET A 54 6.59 -3.81 -19.65
N LEU A 55 6.20 -2.74 -20.36
CA LEU A 55 6.19 -2.72 -21.82
C LEU A 55 7.59 -2.83 -22.42
N ALA A 56 8.58 -2.16 -21.82
CA ALA A 56 9.97 -2.21 -22.25
C ALA A 56 10.67 -3.54 -21.93
N ASN A 57 10.16 -4.33 -20.98
CA ASN A 57 10.75 -5.61 -20.55
C ASN A 57 9.73 -6.76 -20.66
N PRO A 58 9.41 -7.23 -21.89
CA PRO A 58 8.43 -8.32 -22.10
C PRO A 58 8.77 -9.62 -21.36
N ASN A 59 10.05 -9.84 -21.04
CA ASN A 59 10.52 -10.99 -20.27
C ASN A 59 9.90 -11.05 -18.86
N LEU A 60 9.45 -9.93 -18.28
CA LEU A 60 8.74 -9.90 -16.99
C LEU A 60 7.33 -10.49 -17.07
N VAL A 61 6.73 -10.50 -18.26
CA VAL A 61 5.34 -10.96 -18.45
C VAL A 61 5.29 -12.47 -18.60
N ARG A 62 6.33 -13.10 -19.16
CA ARG A 62 6.38 -14.55 -19.39
C ARG A 62 6.11 -15.37 -18.11
N PRO A 63 6.76 -15.09 -16.96
CA PRO A 63 6.49 -15.81 -15.71
C PRO A 63 5.07 -15.59 -15.15
N LEU A 64 4.39 -14.51 -15.58
CA LEU A 64 3.04 -14.18 -15.13
C LEU A 64 1.94 -14.88 -15.93
N VAL A 65 2.25 -15.39 -17.14
CA VAL A 65 1.27 -16.04 -18.02
C VAL A 65 0.50 -17.17 -17.30
N PRO A 66 1.15 -18.10 -16.57
CA PRO A 66 0.42 -19.14 -15.85
C PRO A 66 -0.55 -18.59 -14.79
N ALA A 67 -0.15 -17.53 -14.09
CA ALA A 67 -0.99 -16.87 -13.09
C ALA A 67 -2.20 -16.17 -13.75
N LEU A 68 -2.00 -15.52 -14.90
CA LEU A 68 -3.07 -14.89 -15.68
C LEU A 68 -4.05 -15.92 -16.24
N VAL A 69 -3.55 -17.03 -16.80
CA VAL A 69 -4.39 -18.13 -17.29
C VAL A 69 -5.21 -18.73 -16.15
N LYS A 70 -4.60 -18.99 -14.99
CA LYS A 70 -5.31 -19.45 -13.79
C LYS A 70 -6.39 -18.44 -13.36
N GLY A 71 -6.07 -17.15 -13.37
CA GLY A 71 -7.02 -16.09 -13.05
C GLY A 71 -8.22 -16.05 -14.01
N LEU A 72 -7.97 -16.22 -15.31
CA LEU A 72 -9.00 -16.25 -16.33
C LEU A 72 -9.92 -17.48 -16.20
N LEU A 73 -9.33 -18.66 -15.98
CA LEU A 73 -10.10 -19.89 -15.74
C LEU A 73 -10.98 -19.76 -14.49
N MET A 74 -10.41 -19.26 -13.40
CA MET A 74 -11.13 -19.02 -12.16
C MET A 74 -12.27 -18.01 -12.33
N ALA A 75 -12.04 -16.95 -13.11
CA ALA A 75 -13.08 -15.97 -13.46
C ALA A 75 -14.21 -16.63 -14.27
N GLY A 76 -13.86 -17.38 -15.31
CA GLY A 76 -14.82 -18.10 -16.16
C GLY A 76 -15.67 -19.09 -15.38
N VAL A 77 -15.06 -19.89 -14.51
CA VAL A 77 -15.77 -20.84 -13.63
C VAL A 77 -16.70 -20.10 -12.66
N THR A 78 -16.25 -19.00 -12.06
CA THR A 78 -17.07 -18.21 -11.14
C THR A 78 -18.30 -17.63 -11.83
N VAL A 79 -18.12 -17.03 -13.00
CA VAL A 79 -19.21 -16.50 -13.83
C VAL A 79 -20.17 -17.63 -14.22
N LEU A 80 -19.66 -18.77 -14.70
CA LEU A 80 -20.48 -19.90 -15.10
C LEU A 80 -21.33 -20.43 -13.94
N LEU A 81 -20.75 -20.61 -12.76
CA LEU A 81 -21.47 -21.09 -11.58
C LEU A 81 -22.55 -20.10 -11.15
N LEU A 82 -22.25 -18.79 -11.10
CA LEU A 82 -23.26 -17.79 -10.75
C LEU A 82 -24.40 -17.77 -11.77
N PHE A 83 -24.10 -17.74 -13.08
CA PHE A 83 -25.17 -17.80 -14.09
C PHE A 83 -25.99 -19.08 -14.02
N THR A 84 -25.37 -20.21 -13.67
CA THR A 84 -26.10 -21.49 -13.54
C THR A 84 -27.03 -21.49 -12.33
N PHE A 85 -26.58 -20.99 -11.18
CA PHE A 85 -27.30 -21.15 -9.92
C PHE A 85 -28.12 -19.92 -9.48
N THR A 86 -27.73 -18.71 -9.86
CA THR A 86 -28.36 -17.47 -9.37
C THR A 86 -29.20 -16.75 -10.42
N TYR A 87 -28.93 -16.93 -11.72
CA TYR A 87 -29.63 -16.21 -12.79
C TYR A 87 -31.14 -16.44 -12.77
N LEU A 88 -31.60 -17.70 -12.86
CA LEU A 88 -33.03 -18.00 -12.90
C LEU A 88 -33.76 -17.58 -11.61
N PRO A 89 -33.22 -17.85 -10.39
CA PRO A 89 -33.80 -17.29 -9.17
C PRO A 89 -33.89 -15.77 -9.16
N GLN A 90 -32.88 -15.05 -9.65
CA GLN A 90 -32.90 -13.59 -9.73
C GLN A 90 -33.93 -13.07 -10.73
N VAL A 91 -34.07 -13.72 -11.90
CA VAL A 91 -35.12 -13.39 -12.87
C VAL A 91 -36.50 -13.58 -12.25
N ALA A 92 -36.73 -14.68 -11.53
CA ALA A 92 -38.02 -14.94 -10.88
C ALA A 92 -38.39 -13.83 -9.89
N ILE A 93 -37.42 -13.36 -9.09
CA ILE A 93 -37.63 -12.26 -8.14
C ILE A 93 -37.84 -10.92 -8.87
N LEU A 94 -37.00 -10.59 -9.86
CA LEU A 94 -37.11 -9.33 -10.60
C LEU A 94 -38.36 -9.25 -11.47
N ALA A 95 -38.88 -10.38 -11.95
CA ALA A 95 -40.06 -10.43 -12.82
C ALA A 95 -41.31 -9.85 -12.13
N PHE A 96 -41.40 -9.96 -10.80
CA PHE A 96 -42.50 -9.35 -10.02
C PHE A 96 -42.53 -7.82 -10.11
N VAL A 97 -41.38 -7.17 -10.28
CA VAL A 97 -41.27 -5.69 -10.30
C VAL A 97 -41.11 -5.16 -11.73
N SER A 98 -40.30 -5.84 -12.54
CA SER A 98 -39.82 -5.35 -13.83
C SER A 98 -40.41 -6.09 -15.03
N GLY A 99 -41.21 -7.15 -14.81
CA GLY A 99 -41.80 -7.95 -15.88
C GLY A 99 -40.73 -8.52 -16.84
N PRO A 100 -40.93 -8.45 -18.18
CA PRO A 100 -39.97 -8.98 -19.16
C PRO A 100 -38.57 -8.36 -19.10
N LEU A 101 -38.41 -7.13 -18.55
CA LEU A 101 -37.09 -6.51 -18.39
C LEU A 101 -36.23 -7.21 -17.32
N ALA A 102 -36.83 -8.08 -16.50
CA ALA A 102 -36.14 -8.86 -15.48
C ALA A 102 -35.01 -9.73 -16.04
N PHE A 103 -35.17 -10.25 -17.27
CA PHE A 103 -34.14 -11.07 -17.92
C PHE A 103 -32.84 -10.28 -18.16
N VAL A 104 -32.96 -9.00 -18.53
CA VAL A 104 -31.80 -8.12 -18.77
C VAL A 104 -31.25 -7.59 -17.44
N GLY A 105 -32.13 -7.20 -16.51
CA GLY A 105 -31.74 -6.73 -15.18
C GLY A 105 -30.96 -7.77 -14.38
N ALA A 106 -31.41 -9.03 -14.41
CA ALA A 106 -30.72 -10.13 -13.75
C ALA A 106 -29.32 -10.38 -14.32
N VAL A 107 -29.10 -10.22 -15.64
CA VAL A 107 -27.75 -10.32 -16.22
C VAL A 107 -26.82 -9.29 -15.57
N ALA A 108 -27.25 -8.04 -15.44
CA ALA A 108 -26.44 -6.99 -14.83
C ALA A 108 -26.13 -7.28 -13.35
N LEU A 109 -27.10 -7.82 -12.59
CA LEU A 109 -26.91 -8.22 -11.19
C LEU A 109 -25.92 -9.37 -11.05
N VAL A 110 -26.10 -10.47 -11.79
CA VAL A 110 -25.19 -11.61 -11.78
C VAL A 110 -23.77 -11.18 -12.17
N LEU A 111 -23.61 -10.32 -13.19
CA LEU A 111 -22.30 -9.80 -13.59
C LEU A 111 -21.67 -8.93 -12.50
N GLY A 112 -22.46 -8.13 -11.78
CA GLY A 112 -22.00 -7.33 -10.65
C GLY A 112 -21.49 -8.18 -9.48
N GLU A 113 -22.24 -9.23 -9.12
CA GLU A 113 -21.84 -10.21 -8.11
C GLU A 113 -20.57 -10.97 -8.53
N ALA A 114 -20.54 -11.41 -9.80
CA ALA A 114 -19.38 -12.07 -10.37
C ALA A 114 -18.15 -11.17 -10.34
N TYR A 115 -18.29 -9.89 -10.69
CA TYR A 115 -17.19 -8.93 -10.62
C TYR A 115 -16.59 -8.84 -9.21
N ILE A 116 -17.44 -8.77 -8.18
CA ILE A 116 -16.98 -8.71 -6.78
C ILE A 116 -16.23 -9.98 -6.40
N LEU A 117 -16.81 -11.16 -6.68
CA LEU A 117 -16.19 -12.45 -6.36
C LEU A 117 -14.89 -12.65 -7.12
N VAL A 118 -14.89 -12.46 -8.44
CA VAL A 118 -13.70 -12.62 -9.28
C VAL A 118 -12.57 -11.71 -8.80
N ASN A 119 -12.86 -10.45 -8.46
CA ASN A 119 -11.84 -9.56 -7.91
C ASN A 119 -11.31 -10.03 -6.56
N TRP A 120 -12.17 -10.50 -5.66
CA TRP A 120 -11.75 -11.02 -4.37
C TRP A 120 -10.85 -12.25 -4.52
N LEU A 121 -11.26 -13.22 -5.36
CA LEU A 121 -10.48 -14.41 -5.64
C LEU A 121 -9.15 -14.05 -6.33
N ALA A 122 -9.15 -13.16 -7.33
CA ALA A 122 -7.95 -12.75 -8.04
C ALA A 122 -6.94 -12.08 -7.11
N ARG A 123 -7.39 -11.18 -6.24
CA ARG A 123 -6.54 -10.50 -5.25
C ARG A 123 -5.86 -11.48 -4.30
N ASN A 124 -6.61 -12.46 -3.80
CA ASN A 124 -6.10 -13.41 -2.81
C ASN A 124 -5.21 -14.51 -3.43
N PHE A 125 -5.62 -15.09 -4.55
CA PHE A 125 -4.98 -16.31 -5.06
C PHE A 125 -3.99 -16.09 -6.20
N VAL A 126 -4.17 -15.03 -7.00
CA VAL A 126 -3.35 -14.78 -8.19
C VAL A 126 -2.40 -13.62 -7.93
N LEU A 127 -2.95 -12.47 -7.56
CA LEU A 127 -2.23 -11.22 -7.50
C LEU A 127 -1.22 -11.18 -6.36
N ALA A 128 -1.51 -11.81 -5.21
CA ALA A 128 -0.61 -11.85 -4.07
C ALA A 128 0.73 -12.53 -4.42
N SER A 129 0.69 -13.72 -5.03
CA SER A 129 1.90 -14.43 -5.48
C SER A 129 2.58 -13.68 -6.62
N ALA A 130 1.82 -13.34 -7.66
CA ALA A 130 2.34 -12.66 -8.84
C ALA A 130 3.03 -11.34 -8.49
N SER A 131 2.48 -10.58 -7.53
CA SER A 131 3.09 -9.33 -7.08
C SER A 131 4.43 -9.55 -6.39
N VAL A 132 4.56 -10.57 -5.54
CA VAL A 132 5.83 -10.88 -4.86
C VAL A 132 6.89 -11.30 -5.89
N ASP A 133 6.54 -12.22 -6.79
CA ASP A 133 7.46 -12.71 -7.82
C ASP A 133 7.92 -11.59 -8.76
N LEU A 134 6.98 -10.71 -9.15
CA LEU A 134 7.28 -9.57 -10.02
C LEU A 134 8.13 -8.52 -9.31
N PHE A 135 7.87 -8.25 -8.04
CA PHE A 135 8.66 -7.33 -7.23
C PHE A 135 10.11 -7.81 -7.12
N ASP A 136 10.29 -9.09 -6.79
CA ASP A 136 11.61 -9.72 -6.66
C ASP A 136 12.33 -9.78 -8.03
N ALA A 137 11.63 -10.10 -9.12
CA ALA A 137 12.19 -10.13 -10.46
C ALA A 137 12.72 -8.76 -10.90
N VAL A 138 11.98 -7.68 -10.61
CA VAL A 138 12.43 -6.31 -10.91
C VAL A 138 13.67 -5.95 -10.09
N LEU A 139 13.72 -6.28 -8.80
CA LEU A 139 14.90 -6.05 -7.97
C LEU A 139 16.13 -6.82 -8.47
N VAL A 140 15.95 -8.07 -8.91
CA VAL A 140 17.02 -8.88 -9.53
C VAL A 140 17.52 -8.22 -10.82
N GLN A 141 16.63 -7.77 -11.70
CA GLN A 141 17.00 -7.04 -12.92
C GLN A 141 17.74 -5.73 -12.63
N LYS A 142 17.46 -5.10 -11.49
CA LYS A 142 18.14 -3.87 -11.03
C LYS A 142 19.43 -4.13 -10.25
N GLY A 143 19.88 -5.38 -10.16
CA GLY A 143 21.15 -5.74 -9.52
C GLY A 143 21.06 -5.94 -8.00
N HIS A 144 19.87 -5.95 -7.40
CA HIS A 144 19.67 -6.17 -5.97
C HIS A 144 19.45 -7.65 -5.61
N THR A 145 20.22 -8.55 -6.23
CA THR A 145 20.10 -10.02 -6.05
C THR A 145 20.32 -10.45 -4.61
N VAL A 146 21.31 -9.86 -3.92
CA VAL A 146 21.65 -10.17 -2.53
C VAL A 146 20.49 -9.83 -1.58
N LEU A 147 19.76 -8.74 -1.84
CA LEU A 147 18.60 -8.35 -1.03
C LEU A 147 17.45 -9.37 -1.16
N VAL A 148 17.21 -9.86 -2.37
CA VAL A 148 16.15 -10.85 -2.66
C VAL A 148 16.51 -12.23 -2.11
N GLN A 149 17.78 -12.66 -2.24
CA GLN A 149 18.26 -13.95 -1.72
C GLN A 149 18.05 -14.07 -0.20
N ARG A 150 18.47 -13.04 0.56
CA ARG A 150 18.27 -12.98 2.02
C ARG A 150 16.79 -13.13 2.40
N GLY A 151 15.90 -12.51 1.64
CA GLY A 151 14.45 -12.61 1.89
C GLY A 151 13.82 -13.96 1.53
N ARG A 152 14.35 -14.67 0.52
CA ARG A 152 13.85 -16.00 0.15
C ARG A 152 14.26 -17.08 1.15
N GLU A 153 15.49 -17.02 1.70
CA GLU A 153 15.93 -17.94 2.76
C GLU A 153 15.05 -17.83 4.01
N VAL A 154 14.66 -16.61 4.40
CA VAL A 154 13.73 -16.36 5.51
C VAL A 154 12.31 -16.88 5.20
N THR A 155 11.89 -16.90 3.94
CA THR A 155 10.55 -17.36 3.52
C THR A 155 10.46 -18.88 3.41
N SER A 156 11.55 -19.58 3.06
CA SER A 156 11.59 -21.07 2.95
C SER A 156 11.28 -21.79 4.27
N THR A 157 11.34 -21.09 5.40
CA THR A 157 11.06 -21.63 6.74
C THR A 157 9.75 -21.07 7.34
N GLY A 158 9.02 -20.25 6.57
CA GLY A 158 8.00 -19.32 7.08
C GLY A 158 6.55 -19.59 6.65
N LYS A 159 6.03 -20.78 6.96
CA LYS A 159 4.60 -21.09 7.26
C LYS A 159 3.52 -20.29 6.51
N ALA A 160 3.04 -20.88 5.41
CA ALA A 160 1.74 -20.59 4.79
C ALA A 160 0.51 -21.04 5.65
N SER A 161 0.72 -21.72 6.79
CA SER A 161 -0.37 -22.29 7.60
C SER A 161 -0.91 -21.39 8.72
N LYS A 162 -0.36 -20.18 8.92
CA LYS A 162 -0.79 -19.29 10.02
C LYS A 162 -1.83 -18.23 9.65
N GLN A 163 -2.32 -18.22 8.40
CA GLN A 163 -3.25 -17.20 7.89
C GLN A 163 -4.74 -17.58 7.99
N LEU A 164 -5.09 -18.76 8.52
CA LEU A 164 -6.49 -19.22 8.64
C LEU A 164 -7.06 -19.21 10.07
N GLY A 165 -6.29 -18.77 11.08
CA GLY A 165 -6.66 -18.93 12.50
C GLY A 165 -7.12 -17.67 13.25
N GLY A 166 -7.47 -16.56 12.58
CA GLY A 166 -7.59 -15.26 13.24
C GLY A 166 -8.86 -14.45 12.94
N LEU A 167 -9.96 -15.07 12.51
CA LEU A 167 -11.21 -14.37 12.17
C LEU A 167 -12.32 -14.47 13.21
N LEU A 168 -12.01 -14.72 14.48
CA LEU A 168 -13.01 -14.75 15.55
C LEU A 168 -12.48 -14.17 16.86
N THR A 169 -12.13 -12.88 16.89
CA THR A 169 -12.18 -12.14 18.17
C THR A 169 -12.18 -10.61 18.00
N LYS A 170 -13.24 -9.99 18.55
CA LYS A 170 -13.44 -8.59 18.92
C LYS A 170 -13.99 -7.62 17.84
N PRO A 171 -15.32 -7.55 17.69
CA PRO A 171 -15.97 -6.35 17.16
C PRO A 171 -15.97 -5.26 18.25
N PHE A 172 -15.88 -3.99 17.84
CA PHE A 172 -15.94 -2.78 18.68
C PHE A 172 -14.73 -2.48 19.59
N SER A 173 -13.73 -1.79 19.03
CA SER A 173 -12.89 -0.83 19.80
C SER A 173 -11.87 -0.10 18.89
N LYS A 174 -12.35 0.69 17.93
CA LYS A 174 -11.61 1.83 17.36
C LYS A 174 -12.59 2.90 16.87
N LEU A 175 -13.24 3.60 17.80
CA LEU A 175 -13.70 4.97 17.50
C LEU A 175 -12.45 5.85 17.47
N ASN A 176 -11.80 5.83 16.29
CA ASN A 176 -10.60 6.57 15.99
C ASN A 176 -10.96 8.07 15.92
N SER A 177 -10.08 8.93 16.43
CA SER A 177 -10.13 10.40 16.36
C SER A 177 -10.08 10.99 14.93
N ASP A 178 -10.21 10.14 13.90
CA ASP A 178 -10.43 10.48 12.48
C ASP A 178 -11.74 11.24 12.23
N ASN A 179 -12.71 11.17 13.17
CA ASN A 179 -14.01 11.83 13.00
C ASN A 179 -13.93 13.36 13.10
N ILE A 180 -12.98 13.94 13.84
CA ILE A 180 -12.85 15.42 13.97
C ILE A 180 -12.26 16.03 12.68
N VAL A 181 -11.26 15.37 12.09
CA VAL A 181 -10.71 15.75 10.79
C VAL A 181 -11.77 15.62 9.71
N ARG A 182 -12.57 14.55 9.73
CA ARG A 182 -13.75 14.40 8.87
C ARG A 182 -14.77 15.51 9.07
N TYR A 183 -15.11 15.89 10.30
CA TYR A 183 -16.15 16.88 10.59
C TYR A 183 -15.76 18.31 10.20
N VAL A 184 -14.49 18.69 10.46
CA VAL A 184 -13.94 20.01 10.14
C VAL A 184 -13.71 20.15 8.62
N LEU A 185 -13.35 19.06 7.93
CA LEU A 185 -13.27 19.05 6.46
C LEU A 185 -14.63 18.88 5.79
N SER A 186 -15.59 18.13 6.36
CA SER A 186 -16.88 17.84 5.71
C SER A 186 -17.82 19.04 5.59
N LEU A 187 -17.63 20.06 6.42
CA LEU A 187 -18.45 21.27 6.40
C LEU A 187 -18.23 22.10 5.12
N PRO A 188 -17.00 22.37 4.66
CA PRO A 188 -16.77 22.94 3.32
C PRO A 188 -16.76 21.92 2.17
N LEU A 189 -16.35 20.65 2.39
CA LEU A 189 -16.13 19.66 1.31
C LEU A 189 -17.41 19.15 0.62
N ASN A 190 -18.55 19.11 1.30
CA ASN A 190 -19.79 18.59 0.69
C ASN A 190 -20.35 19.52 -0.40
N LEU A 191 -19.89 20.77 -0.50
CA LEU A 191 -20.44 21.75 -1.45
C LEU A 191 -19.70 21.81 -2.80
N ILE A 192 -18.53 21.18 -2.96
CA ILE A 192 -17.72 21.30 -4.19
C ILE A 192 -17.30 19.91 -4.71
N PRO A 193 -17.89 19.42 -5.84
CA PRO A 193 -17.68 18.09 -6.43
C PRO A 193 -16.22 17.67 -6.76
N VAL A 194 -15.25 18.55 -6.54
CA VAL A 194 -13.82 18.31 -6.83
C VAL A 194 -13.02 18.09 -5.54
N VAL A 195 -13.34 18.82 -4.47
CA VAL A 195 -12.55 18.78 -3.23
C VAL A 195 -12.77 17.47 -2.49
N GLY A 196 -14.01 16.96 -2.48
CA GLY A 196 -14.33 15.65 -1.91
C GLY A 196 -13.54 14.51 -2.56
N THR A 197 -13.43 14.51 -3.90
CA THR A 197 -12.70 13.50 -4.67
C THR A 197 -11.20 13.55 -4.40
N VAL A 198 -10.61 14.76 -4.39
CA VAL A 198 -9.18 14.94 -4.08
C VAL A 198 -8.86 14.46 -2.67
N PHE A 199 -9.70 14.82 -1.68
CA PHE A 199 -9.52 14.35 -0.31
C PHE A 199 -9.67 12.83 -0.20
N PHE A 200 -10.69 12.25 -0.85
CA PHE A 200 -10.92 10.81 -0.86
C PHE A 200 -9.71 10.05 -1.44
N LEU A 201 -9.22 10.49 -2.60
CA LEU A 201 -8.05 9.89 -3.25
C LEU A 201 -6.78 10.06 -2.40
N GLY A 202 -6.53 11.25 -1.84
CA GLY A 202 -5.37 11.50 -0.99
C GLY A 202 -5.41 10.68 0.31
N TYR A 203 -6.56 10.63 0.99
CA TYR A 203 -6.72 9.87 2.24
C TYR A 203 -6.55 8.37 2.00
N ASN A 204 -7.26 7.80 1.02
CA ASN A 204 -7.14 6.38 0.69
C ASN A 204 -5.76 6.05 0.12
N GLY A 205 -5.18 6.93 -0.69
CA GLY A 205 -3.82 6.84 -1.19
C GLY A 205 -2.78 6.77 -0.06
N SER A 206 -2.94 7.60 0.99
CA SER A 206 -2.06 7.57 2.17
C SER A 206 -2.10 6.25 2.94
N LYS A 207 -3.24 5.55 2.90
CA LYS A 207 -3.42 4.23 3.53
C LYS A 207 -2.91 3.09 2.66
N ALA A 208 -3.19 3.16 1.36
CA ALA A 208 -2.87 2.10 0.40
C ALA A 208 -1.38 2.10 -0.01
N GLY A 209 -0.78 3.28 -0.16
CA GLY A 209 0.59 3.46 -0.65
C GLY A 209 1.64 2.61 0.07
N PRO A 210 1.71 2.61 1.41
CA PRO A 210 2.66 1.79 2.16
C PRO A 210 2.49 0.27 1.98
N GLY A 211 1.33 -0.19 1.51
CA GLY A 211 1.06 -1.59 1.21
C GLY A 211 1.92 -2.10 0.06
N TYR A 212 2.19 -1.27 -0.94
CA TYR A 212 3.00 -1.66 -2.12
C TYR A 212 4.49 -1.89 -1.80
N HIS A 213 5.00 -1.37 -0.68
CA HIS A 213 6.36 -1.67 -0.18
C HIS A 213 6.38 -2.78 0.88
N ALA A 214 5.28 -3.51 1.10
CA ALA A 214 5.26 -4.59 2.08
C ALA A 214 6.37 -5.63 1.82
N ARG A 215 6.58 -6.02 0.56
CA ARG A 215 7.66 -6.94 0.17
C ARG A 215 9.04 -6.34 0.44
N TYR A 216 9.28 -5.09 0.07
CA TYR A 216 10.55 -4.40 0.36
C TYR A 216 10.88 -4.36 1.85
N PHE A 217 9.91 -4.02 2.71
CA PHE A 217 10.11 -4.02 4.16
C PHE A 217 10.40 -5.43 4.70
N GLN A 218 9.76 -6.45 4.13
CA GLN A 218 10.05 -7.85 4.44
C GLN A 218 11.48 -8.22 4.06
N LEU A 219 11.93 -7.89 2.85
CA LEU A 219 13.31 -8.15 2.38
C LEU A 219 14.36 -7.44 3.25
N LYS A 220 14.02 -6.26 3.78
CA LYS A 220 14.86 -5.52 4.74
C LYS A 220 14.84 -6.07 6.16
N GLY A 221 13.99 -7.06 6.46
CA GLY A 221 13.83 -7.58 7.82
C GLY A 221 13.29 -6.53 8.81
N PHE A 222 12.50 -5.56 8.35
CA PHE A 222 11.95 -4.53 9.23
C PHE A 222 10.90 -5.13 10.16
N ASP A 223 11.07 -4.88 11.46
CA ASP A 223 10.01 -5.10 12.45
C ASP A 223 8.87 -4.06 12.30
N SER A 224 7.82 -4.23 13.09
CA SER A 224 6.64 -3.37 13.00
C SER A 224 6.91 -1.89 13.32
N GLU A 225 7.91 -1.60 14.16
CA GLU A 225 8.25 -0.22 14.57
C GLU A 225 9.12 0.47 13.51
N LYS A 226 10.17 -0.21 13.04
CA LYS A 226 11.03 0.24 11.94
C LYS A 226 10.22 0.49 10.68
N ARG A 227 9.27 -0.40 10.37
CA ARG A 227 8.35 -0.20 9.24
C ARG A 227 7.51 1.07 9.42
N LYS A 228 6.92 1.29 10.60
CA LYS A 228 6.13 2.51 10.87
C LYS A 228 6.99 3.77 10.75
N ALA A 229 8.19 3.78 11.32
CA ALA A 229 9.12 4.90 11.25
C ALA A 229 9.54 5.21 9.81
N ALA A 230 9.87 4.18 9.02
CA ALA A 230 10.23 4.32 7.61
C ALA A 230 9.07 4.90 6.77
N ILE A 231 7.83 4.44 7.02
CA ILE A 231 6.63 4.98 6.37
C ILE A 231 6.40 6.43 6.79
N GLN A 232 6.53 6.75 8.07
CA GLN A 232 6.31 8.11 8.59
C GLN A 232 7.29 9.11 7.97
N LYS A 233 8.58 8.73 7.86
CA LYS A 233 9.63 9.55 7.25
C LYS A 233 9.33 9.92 5.79
N ARG A 234 8.56 9.09 5.07
CA ARG A 234 8.22 9.27 3.66
C ARG A 234 6.71 9.33 3.43
N ARG A 235 5.95 9.82 4.40
CA ARG A 235 4.48 9.80 4.37
C ARG A 235 3.91 10.52 3.14
N GLY A 236 4.48 11.68 2.76
CA GLY A 236 4.10 12.39 1.54
C GLY A 236 4.31 11.54 0.29
N ALA A 237 5.49 10.93 0.15
CA ALA A 237 5.82 10.06 -0.98
C ALA A 237 4.88 8.85 -1.11
N TYR A 238 4.60 8.16 0.01
CA TYR A 238 3.64 7.06 0.03
C TYR A 238 2.22 7.51 -0.30
N THR A 239 1.83 8.69 0.15
CA THR A 239 0.52 9.28 -0.18
C THR A 239 0.43 9.56 -1.67
N ALA A 240 1.44 10.18 -2.28
CA ALA A 240 1.49 10.48 -3.70
C ALA A 240 1.44 9.20 -4.55
N PHE A 241 2.29 8.23 -4.23
CA PHE A 241 2.34 6.93 -4.89
C PHE A 241 0.97 6.23 -4.82
N GLY A 242 0.41 6.12 -3.61
CA GLY A 242 -0.87 5.44 -3.40
C GLY A 242 -2.04 6.15 -4.07
N THR A 243 -2.00 7.48 -4.17
CA THR A 243 -3.03 8.28 -4.85
C THR A 243 -3.02 7.99 -6.35
N VAL A 244 -1.85 8.02 -7.01
CA VAL A 244 -1.74 7.69 -8.44
C VAL A 244 -2.06 6.22 -8.71
N ALA A 245 -1.59 5.31 -7.86
CA ALA A 245 -1.97 3.91 -7.93
C ALA A 245 -3.49 3.71 -7.85
N MET A 246 -4.16 4.46 -6.98
CA MET A 246 -5.62 4.40 -6.86
C MET A 246 -6.31 4.94 -8.12
N LEU A 247 -5.84 6.06 -8.67
CA LEU A 247 -6.33 6.62 -9.93
C LEU A 247 -6.25 5.61 -11.08
N LEU A 248 -5.11 4.92 -11.23
CA LEU A 248 -4.96 3.87 -12.24
C LEU A 248 -5.95 2.73 -12.02
N ASN A 249 -6.23 2.38 -10.78
CA ASN A 249 -7.16 1.30 -10.42
C ASN A 249 -8.64 1.67 -10.51
N LEU A 250 -8.99 2.92 -10.83
CA LEU A 250 -10.40 3.32 -11.03
C LEU A 250 -11.03 2.66 -12.26
N VAL A 251 -10.23 2.17 -13.21
CA VAL A 251 -10.69 1.48 -14.42
C VAL A 251 -10.90 -0.01 -14.09
N PRO A 252 -12.14 -0.51 -13.90
CA PRO A 252 -12.40 -1.83 -13.31
C PRO A 252 -11.80 -2.99 -14.11
N VAL A 253 -11.89 -2.91 -15.44
CA VAL A 253 -11.46 -3.97 -16.38
C VAL A 253 -9.94 -4.10 -16.44
N VAL A 254 -9.22 -2.99 -16.33
CA VAL A 254 -7.75 -2.94 -16.48
C VAL A 254 -7.04 -2.91 -15.12
N SER A 255 -7.80 -2.86 -14.02
CA SER A 255 -7.29 -2.72 -12.65
C SER A 255 -6.35 -3.84 -12.22
N ILE A 256 -6.52 -5.08 -12.71
CA ILE A 256 -5.61 -6.19 -12.40
C ILE A 256 -4.24 -5.95 -13.03
N LEU A 257 -4.21 -5.51 -14.29
CA LEU A 257 -2.97 -5.17 -14.99
C LEU A 257 -2.30 -3.97 -14.32
N PHE A 258 -3.07 -2.94 -13.97
CA PHE A 258 -2.52 -1.77 -13.27
C PHE A 258 -1.99 -2.10 -11.88
N GLN A 259 -2.54 -3.08 -11.17
CA GLN A 259 -1.96 -3.55 -9.92
C GLN A 259 -0.59 -4.18 -10.14
N LEU A 260 -0.42 -5.02 -11.17
CA LEU A 260 0.86 -5.61 -11.52
C LEU A 260 1.89 -4.54 -11.93
N THR A 261 1.51 -3.60 -12.81
CA THR A 261 2.41 -2.51 -13.20
C THR A 261 2.75 -1.58 -12.04
N THR A 262 1.80 -1.35 -11.11
CA THR A 262 2.06 -0.57 -9.90
C THR A 262 3.04 -1.30 -8.98
N THR A 263 2.96 -2.63 -8.86
CA THR A 263 3.96 -3.44 -8.15
C THR A 263 5.35 -3.32 -8.77
N ILE A 264 5.45 -3.33 -10.10
CA ILE A 264 6.73 -3.03 -10.79
C ILE A 264 7.22 -1.63 -10.42
N GLY A 265 6.34 -0.62 -10.47
CA GLY A 265 6.65 0.74 -10.06
C GLY A 265 7.17 0.84 -8.63
N ALA A 266 6.55 0.10 -7.70
CA ALA A 266 6.98 0.00 -6.31
C ALA A 266 8.37 -0.65 -6.18
N ALA A 267 8.66 -1.69 -6.96
CA ALA A 267 9.97 -2.32 -6.98
C ALA A 267 11.06 -1.40 -7.56
N LEU A 268 10.74 -0.64 -8.61
CA LEU A 268 11.62 0.40 -9.14
C LEU A 268 11.89 1.49 -8.09
N TRP A 269 10.87 1.90 -7.35
CA TRP A 269 11.03 2.86 -6.26
C TRP A 269 11.91 2.30 -5.15
N ALA A 270 11.70 1.06 -4.74
CA ALA A 270 12.56 0.39 -3.77
C ALA A 270 14.02 0.30 -4.25
N SER A 271 14.26 -0.02 -5.53
CA SER A 271 15.60 -0.03 -6.12
C SER A 271 16.29 1.33 -6.08
N ASP A 272 15.56 2.40 -6.40
CA ASP A 272 16.11 3.77 -6.33
C ASP A 272 16.39 4.17 -4.87
N LEU A 273 15.58 3.73 -3.90
CA LEU A 273 15.84 3.93 -2.47
C LEU A 273 17.10 3.20 -1.98
N GLU A 274 17.32 1.97 -2.44
CA GLU A 274 18.53 1.19 -2.12
C GLU A 274 19.77 1.87 -2.68
N SER A 275 19.72 2.27 -3.95
CA SER A 275 20.84 2.92 -4.62
C SER A 275 21.23 4.24 -3.94
N GLN A 276 20.24 5.04 -3.53
CA GLN A 276 20.48 6.28 -2.77
C GLN A 276 21.00 6.01 -1.34
N GLY A 277 20.60 4.90 -0.71
CA GLY A 277 21.09 4.49 0.60
C GLY A 277 22.55 4.03 0.55
N SER A 278 22.88 3.15 -0.38
CA SER A 278 24.25 2.66 -0.59
C SER A 278 25.24 3.79 -0.91
N THR A 279 24.81 4.81 -1.65
CA THR A 279 25.68 5.98 -1.95
C THR A 279 25.99 6.80 -0.68
N LYS A 280 25.11 6.81 0.31
CA LYS A 280 25.34 7.49 1.60
C LYS A 280 26.22 6.70 2.55
N ASP A 281 26.11 5.36 2.53
CA ASP A 281 26.96 4.48 3.34
C ASP A 281 28.41 4.46 2.82
N VAL A 282 28.63 4.60 1.50
CA VAL A 282 29.98 4.68 0.91
C VAL A 282 30.65 6.05 1.13
N GLY A 283 29.88 7.11 1.38
CA GLY A 283 30.41 8.45 1.66
C GLY A 283 30.58 8.78 3.15
N GLY A 284 30.28 7.84 4.06
CA GLY A 284 30.13 8.10 5.49
C GLY A 284 31.21 7.51 6.41
N GLU A 285 31.95 6.49 6.01
CA GLU A 285 33.02 5.91 6.82
C GLU A 285 34.20 5.49 5.94
N GLY A 286 35.24 6.35 5.92
CA GLY A 286 36.59 5.91 5.63
C GLY A 286 37.10 5.06 6.78
N SER A 287 36.63 3.82 6.88
CA SER A 287 37.32 2.77 7.63
C SER A 287 37.80 1.75 6.63
N SER A 288 39.07 1.86 6.28
CA SER A 288 39.80 0.90 5.47
C SER A 288 39.64 -0.50 6.06
N VAL A 289 38.78 -1.32 5.48
CA VAL A 289 38.83 -2.77 5.70
C VAL A 289 40.07 -3.25 4.98
N GLN A 290 41.18 -3.26 5.73
CA GLN A 290 42.42 -3.89 5.34
C GLN A 290 42.13 -5.39 5.25
N VAL A 291 41.98 -5.90 4.03
CA VAL A 291 41.91 -7.33 3.77
C VAL A 291 43.32 -7.88 3.97
N SER A 292 43.62 -8.32 5.19
CA SER A 292 44.82 -9.11 5.48
C SER A 292 44.68 -10.46 4.79
N LEU A 293 45.24 -10.57 3.58
CA LEU A 293 45.54 -11.84 2.97
C LEU A 293 46.55 -12.57 3.88
N PRO A 294 46.30 -13.82 4.28
CA PRO A 294 47.31 -14.58 5.00
C PRO A 294 48.52 -14.81 4.09
N ASP A 295 49.70 -14.45 4.59
CA ASP A 295 50.99 -14.66 3.91
C ASP A 295 51.14 -16.12 3.48
N ALA A 296 51.25 -16.33 2.17
CA ALA A 296 51.51 -17.64 1.55
C ALA A 296 52.95 -18.18 1.81
N ALA A 297 53.63 -17.67 2.84
CA ALA A 297 54.97 -18.11 3.24
C ALA A 297 54.98 -19.07 4.45
N ALA A 298 53.85 -19.26 5.15
CA ALA A 298 53.80 -20.13 6.34
C ALA A 298 53.45 -21.61 6.03
N ALA A 299 53.08 -21.96 4.79
CA ALA A 299 52.69 -23.33 4.41
C ALA A 299 53.86 -24.22 3.93
N ARG A 300 55.10 -23.92 4.34
CA ARG A 300 56.31 -24.69 3.95
C ARG A 300 57.18 -25.14 5.14
N LYS A 301 56.58 -25.40 6.30
CA LYS A 301 57.31 -25.97 7.46
C LYS A 301 56.67 -27.18 8.14
N GLU A 302 55.62 -27.76 7.56
CA GLU A 302 55.00 -29.00 8.07
C GLU A 302 54.94 -30.05 6.95
N LEU A 303 56.10 -30.37 6.38
CA LEU A 303 56.40 -31.62 5.66
C LEU A 303 57.75 -32.13 6.14
#